data_AF-A0A1B0G1Z2-F1
#
_entry.id   AF-A0A1B0G1Z2-F1
#
_cell.length_a   1.000
_cell.length_b   1.000
_cell.length_c   1.000
_cell.angle_alpha   90.00
_cell.angle_beta   90.00
_cell.angle_gamma   90.00
#
_symmetry.space_group_name_H-M   'P 1'
#
loop_
_entity.id
_entity.type
_entity.pdbx_description
1 polymer ?
#
loop_
_entity_poly.entity_id
_entity_poly.type
_entity_poly.pdbx_seq_one_letter_code
_entity_poly.pdbx_strand_id
1 'polypeptide(L)'
;MKSWILVLLTVGAVTIIDGSNDKAAADNKVILLYHKRACLEMEGLSEEVFPGDDVHEIFATMFQLESEVVPYETKCFLRCWLKRIQVMGDHLTMLKKKMNPDGTCERAARAASRGDECEFAFLYQKCDHLLDVNEFDY
;
A
#
# COMPACT_ATOMS: atom_id res chain seq x y z
N MET A 1 -4.81 4.52 -73.50
CA MET A 1 -3.79 4.31 -72.45
C MET A 1 -3.86 5.46 -71.46
N LYS A 2 -4.45 5.25 -70.27
CA LYS A 2 -4.49 6.24 -69.20
C LYS A 2 -4.21 5.50 -67.90
N SER A 3 -2.96 5.60 -67.45
CA SER A 3 -2.45 5.02 -66.22
C SER A 3 -2.84 5.94 -65.05
N TRP A 4 -3.45 5.39 -64.01
CA TRP A 4 -3.72 6.09 -62.76
C TRP A 4 -2.82 5.45 -61.69
N ILE A 5 -1.83 6.21 -61.22
CA ILE A 5 -0.93 5.81 -60.14
C ILE A 5 -1.63 6.18 -58.82
N LEU A 6 -2.02 5.16 -58.05
CA LEU A 6 -2.46 5.33 -56.66
C LEU A 6 -1.23 5.39 -55.76
N VAL A 7 -0.96 6.57 -55.21
CA VAL A 7 0.06 6.77 -54.17
C VAL A 7 -0.56 6.32 -52.83
N LEU A 8 -0.08 5.21 -52.30
CA LEU A 8 -0.42 4.73 -50.96
C LEU A 8 0.45 5.48 -49.95
N LEU A 9 -0.13 6.42 -49.22
CA LEU A 9 0.46 7.01 -48.02
C LEU A 9 0.28 6.01 -46.86
N THR A 10 1.34 5.27 -46.54
CA THR A 10 1.42 4.52 -45.29
C THR A 10 1.64 5.51 -44.15
N VAL A 11 0.57 5.89 -43.45
CA VAL A 11 0.66 6.57 -42.17
C VAL A 11 1.21 5.55 -41.17
N GLY A 12 2.52 5.57 -40.95
CA GLY A 12 3.14 4.82 -39.86
C GLY A 12 2.62 5.38 -38.54
N ALA A 13 1.85 4.60 -37.82
CA ALA A 13 1.45 4.93 -36.46
C ALA A 13 2.72 4.99 -35.59
N VAL A 14 3.14 6.20 -35.22
CA VAL A 14 4.14 6.41 -34.18
C VAL A 14 3.44 6.10 -32.86
N THR A 15 3.65 4.91 -32.31
CA THR A 15 3.29 4.63 -30.92
C THR A 15 4.26 5.42 -30.04
N ILE A 16 3.81 6.57 -29.53
CA ILE A 16 4.51 7.26 -28.45
C ILE A 16 4.36 6.34 -27.24
N ILE A 17 5.39 5.53 -26.95
CA ILE A 17 5.50 4.84 -25.67
C ILE A 17 5.74 5.94 -24.65
N ASP A 18 4.70 6.23 -23.87
CA ASP A 18 4.73 7.26 -22.85
C ASP A 18 5.61 6.81 -21.68
N GLY A 19 6.92 7.11 -21.78
CA GLY A 19 7.91 6.79 -20.74
C GLY A 19 7.68 7.55 -19.43
N SER A 20 6.67 8.42 -19.33
CA SER A 20 6.29 9.05 -18.07
C SER A 20 5.65 8.05 -17.10
N ASN A 21 4.87 7.08 -17.60
CA ASN A 21 4.26 6.04 -16.77
C ASN A 21 5.30 5.10 -16.18
N ASP A 22 6.29 4.67 -16.97
CA ASP A 22 7.36 3.79 -16.50
C ASP A 22 8.21 4.46 -15.42
N LYS A 23 8.43 5.78 -15.55
CA LYS A 23 9.17 6.56 -14.56
C LYS A 23 8.37 6.73 -13.26
N ALA A 24 7.08 7.06 -13.34
CA ALA A 24 6.23 7.18 -12.16
C ALA A 24 6.13 5.85 -11.39
N ALA A 25 5.99 4.73 -12.12
CA ALA A 25 5.98 3.40 -11.52
C ALA A 25 7.32 3.07 -10.81
N ALA A 26 8.45 3.43 -11.43
CA ALA A 26 9.76 3.25 -10.82
C ALA A 26 9.94 4.12 -9.56
N ASP A 27 9.51 5.39 -9.60
CA ASP A 27 9.58 6.31 -8.47
C ASP A 27 8.71 5.82 -7.30
N ASN A 28 7.48 5.34 -7.58
CA ASN A 28 6.59 4.76 -6.57
C ASN A 28 7.18 3.49 -5.94
N LYS A 29 7.79 2.62 -6.75
CA LYS A 29 8.50 1.43 -6.24
C LYS A 29 9.66 1.81 -5.30
N VAL A 30 10.43 2.85 -5.64
CA VAL A 30 11.53 3.33 -4.77
C VAL A 30 10.99 3.84 -3.44
N ILE A 31 9.88 4.58 -3.44
CA ILE A 31 9.24 5.09 -2.23
C ILE A 31 8.75 3.92 -1.35
N LEU A 32 8.06 2.94 -1.93
CA LEU A 32 7.59 1.75 -1.22
C LEU A 32 8.74 0.99 -0.55
N LEU A 33 9.83 0.74 -1.30
CA LEU A 33 11.02 0.07 -0.77
C LEU A 33 11.71 0.88 0.34
N TYR A 34 11.72 2.20 0.23
CA TYR A 34 12.25 3.09 1.26
C TYR A 34 11.45 2.97 2.57
N HIS A 35 10.12 2.96 2.51
CA HIS A 35 9.27 2.75 3.69
C HIS A 35 9.43 1.34 4.27
N LYS A 36 9.48 0.33 3.40
CA LYS A 36 9.69 -1.07 3.80
C LYS A 36 10.97 -1.23 4.61
N ARG A 37 12.11 -0.83 4.05
CA ARG A 37 13.41 -0.97 4.71
C ARG A 37 13.44 -0.27 6.06
N ALA A 38 12.92 0.95 6.12
CA ALA A 38 12.89 1.70 7.37
C ALA A 38 12.01 1.02 8.44
N CYS A 39 10.89 0.41 8.05
CA CYS A 39 10.06 -0.33 8.99
C CYS A 39 10.69 -1.65 9.45
N LEU A 40 11.37 -2.37 8.55
CA LEU A 40 12.13 -3.55 8.95
C LEU A 40 13.22 -3.18 9.97
N GLU A 41 13.96 -2.09 9.74
CA GLU A 41 14.99 -1.62 10.66
C GLU A 41 14.43 -1.20 12.02
N MET A 42 13.37 -0.38 12.03
CA MET A 42 12.79 0.13 13.28
C MET A 42 12.12 -0.96 14.13
N GLU A 43 11.55 -1.98 13.49
CA GLU A 43 10.94 -3.12 14.19
C GLU A 43 11.95 -4.26 14.46
N GLY A 44 13.20 -4.13 14.02
CA GLY A 44 14.24 -5.17 14.20
C GLY A 44 13.95 -6.46 13.43
N LEU A 45 13.31 -6.37 12.26
CA LEU A 45 12.87 -7.49 11.45
C LEU A 45 13.84 -7.80 10.31
N SER A 46 13.99 -9.09 10.00
CA SER A 46 14.72 -9.55 8.82
C SER A 46 13.93 -9.29 7.54
N GLU A 47 14.62 -9.01 6.43
CA GLU A 47 14.02 -8.96 5.09
C GLU A 47 13.34 -10.29 4.72
N GLU A 48 13.75 -11.40 5.32
CA GLU A 48 13.16 -12.73 5.10
C GLU A 48 11.71 -12.85 5.59
N VAL A 49 11.29 -12.02 6.57
CA VAL A 49 9.91 -12.02 7.11
C VAL A 49 8.94 -11.36 6.14
N PHE A 50 9.44 -10.43 5.32
CA PHE A 50 8.67 -9.72 4.30
C PHE A 50 9.39 -9.86 2.95
N PRO A 51 9.38 -11.06 2.35
CA PRO A 51 10.07 -11.31 1.10
C PRO A 51 9.40 -10.56 -0.06
N GLY A 52 10.20 -10.13 -1.04
CA GLY A 52 9.71 -9.46 -2.25
C GLY A 52 9.45 -7.97 -2.09
N ASP A 53 9.11 -7.31 -3.19
CA ASP A 53 8.93 -5.86 -3.23
C ASP A 53 7.47 -5.43 -2.99
N ASP A 54 6.54 -6.39 -3.00
CA ASP A 54 5.10 -6.12 -2.95
C ASP A 54 4.56 -6.22 -1.52
N VAL A 55 4.66 -5.08 -0.81
CA VAL A 55 4.10 -4.92 0.52
C VAL A 55 2.55 -4.95 0.48
N HIS A 56 1.93 -4.64 -0.65
CA HIS A 56 0.47 -4.64 -0.80
C HIS A 56 -0.08 -6.05 -0.76
N GLU A 57 0.52 -6.98 -1.50
CA GLU A 57 0.09 -8.38 -1.51
C GLU A 57 0.16 -9.00 -0.11
N ILE A 58 1.23 -8.68 0.63
CA ILE A 58 1.40 -9.14 2.02
C ILE A 58 0.29 -8.60 2.91
N PHE A 59 0.00 -7.29 2.83
CA PHE A 59 -1.06 -6.67 3.61
C PHE A 59 -2.45 -7.19 3.23
N ALA A 60 -2.76 -7.28 1.93
CA ALA A 60 -4.01 -7.81 1.43
C ALA A 60 -4.24 -9.24 1.94
N THR A 61 -3.22 -10.09 1.87
CA THR A 61 -3.28 -11.47 2.40
C THR A 61 -3.48 -11.48 3.91
N MET A 62 -2.73 -10.65 4.63
CA MET A 62 -2.80 -10.55 6.08
C MET A 62 -4.21 -10.15 6.56
N PHE A 63 -4.91 -9.23 5.88
CA PHE A 63 -6.25 -8.79 6.28
C PHE A 63 -7.35 -9.84 6.08
N GLN A 64 -7.10 -10.87 5.26
CA GLN A 64 -8.01 -12.02 5.11
C GLN A 64 -7.93 -13.00 6.28
N LEU A 65 -6.91 -12.89 7.14
CA LEU A 65 -6.69 -13.79 8.26
C LEU A 65 -7.30 -13.27 9.56
N GLU A 66 -7.62 -14.17 10.49
CA GLU A 66 -7.97 -13.79 11.86
C GLU A 66 -6.76 -13.25 12.62
N SER A 67 -7.02 -12.34 13.57
CA SER A 67 -5.94 -11.61 14.25
C SER A 67 -4.96 -12.56 14.94
N GLU A 68 -5.46 -13.62 15.55
CA GLU A 68 -4.68 -14.61 16.27
C GLU A 68 -3.72 -15.41 15.38
N VAL A 69 -3.99 -15.45 14.07
CA VAL A 69 -3.17 -16.16 13.07
C VAL A 69 -2.06 -15.27 12.51
N VAL A 70 -2.27 -13.94 12.52
CA VAL A 70 -1.29 -12.99 12.02
C VAL A 70 -0.15 -12.81 13.02
N PRO A 71 1.11 -13.03 12.62
CA PRO A 71 2.26 -12.83 13.49
C PRO A 71 2.31 -11.42 14.05
N TYR A 72 2.70 -11.29 15.32
CA TYR A 72 2.72 -10.01 16.02
C TYR A 72 3.67 -9.01 15.35
N GLU A 73 4.83 -9.50 14.92
CA GLU A 73 5.84 -8.76 14.17
C GLU A 73 5.26 -8.16 12.89
N THR A 74 4.39 -8.91 12.21
CA THR A 74 3.75 -8.45 10.98
C THR A 74 2.79 -7.29 11.26
N LYS A 75 2.05 -7.34 12.36
CA LYS A 75 1.19 -6.24 12.81
C LYS A 75 1.99 -5.01 13.20
N CYS A 76 3.15 -5.18 13.84
CA CYS A 76 4.03 -4.07 14.18
C CYS A 76 4.66 -3.43 12.95
N PHE A 77 5.03 -4.22 11.94
CA PHE A 77 5.45 -3.69 10.66
C PHE A 77 4.35 -2.84 10.00
N LEU A 78 3.09 -3.30 10.02
CA LEU A 78 1.95 -2.49 9.55
C LEU A 78 1.81 -1.19 10.35
N ARG A 79 1.88 -1.24 11.68
CA ARG A 79 1.84 -0.04 12.54
C ARG A 79 2.92 0.97 12.13
N CYS A 80 4.16 0.50 11.96
CA CYS A 80 5.24 1.35 11.46
C CYS A 80 4.87 1.97 10.11
N TRP A 81 4.39 1.15 9.18
CA TRP A 81 4.04 1.57 7.84
C TRP A 81 3.02 2.72 7.88
N LEU A 82 1.90 2.51 8.58
CA LEU A 82 0.83 3.50 8.74
C LEU A 82 1.32 4.81 9.38
N LYS A 83 2.24 4.74 10.36
CA LYS A 83 2.85 5.93 10.95
C LYS A 83 3.72 6.68 9.93
N ARG A 84 4.54 5.97 9.15
CA ARG A 84 5.43 6.58 8.16
C ARG A 84 4.67 7.27 7.03
N ILE A 85 3.56 6.70 6.57
CA ILE A 85 2.71 7.32 5.54
C ILE A 85 1.70 8.33 6.13
N GLN A 86 1.85 8.65 7.42
CA GLN A 86 1.06 9.64 8.15
C GLN A 86 -0.46 9.33 8.13
N VAL A 87 -0.80 8.05 8.14
CA VAL A 87 -2.18 7.57 8.30
C VAL A 87 -2.49 7.37 9.78
N MET A 88 -1.52 6.88 10.56
CA MET A 88 -1.63 6.65 12.00
C MET A 88 -0.69 7.59 12.78
N GLY A 89 -1.14 8.07 13.93
CA GLY A 89 -0.33 8.79 14.91
C GLY A 89 -0.01 7.91 16.13
N ASP A 90 0.44 8.53 17.21
CA ASP A 90 0.65 7.82 18.48
C ASP A 90 -0.65 7.60 19.25
N HIS A 91 -0.59 6.69 20.23
CA HIS A 91 -1.66 6.45 21.20
C HIS A 91 -2.99 6.05 20.55
N LEU A 92 -2.93 5.09 19.62
CA LEU A 92 -4.10 4.46 18.99
C LEU A 92 -4.97 5.46 18.21
N THR A 93 -4.34 6.42 17.52
CA THR A 93 -5.04 7.53 16.85
C THR A 93 -4.84 7.47 15.33
N MET A 94 -5.93 7.60 14.58
CA MET A 94 -5.87 7.71 13.11
C MET A 94 -5.92 9.17 12.67
N LEU A 95 -4.94 9.58 11.86
CA LEU A 95 -4.78 10.95 11.36
C LEU A 95 -5.62 11.20 10.10
N LYS A 96 -5.76 10.18 9.24
CA LYS A 96 -6.59 10.23 8.03
C LYS A 96 -7.84 9.38 8.24
N LYS A 97 -8.99 10.03 8.35
CA LYS A 97 -10.32 9.39 8.56
C LYS A 97 -11.16 9.30 7.29
N LYS A 98 -10.55 9.43 6.11
CA LYS A 98 -11.28 9.65 4.85
C LYS A 98 -12.32 8.55 4.55
N MET A 99 -12.07 7.32 4.99
CA MET A 99 -12.91 6.16 4.67
C MET A 99 -13.86 5.76 5.81
N ASN A 100 -13.48 6.02 7.07
CA ASN A 100 -14.29 5.80 8.27
C ASN A 100 -14.57 7.12 9.03
N PRO A 101 -15.48 7.97 8.50
CA PRO A 101 -15.74 9.29 9.05
C PRO A 101 -16.45 9.26 10.42
N ASP A 102 -17.17 8.18 10.73
CA ASP A 102 -17.89 8.03 12.00
C ASP A 102 -17.01 7.45 13.13
N GLY A 103 -15.77 7.05 12.80
CA GLY A 103 -14.80 6.51 13.74
C GLY A 103 -15.17 5.14 14.30
N THR A 104 -16.05 4.38 13.65
CA THR A 104 -16.51 3.07 14.14
C THR A 104 -15.36 2.06 14.19
N CYS A 105 -14.57 1.91 13.12
CA CYS A 105 -13.40 1.03 13.14
C CYS A 105 -12.35 1.47 14.18
N GLU A 106 -12.09 2.78 14.33
CA GLU A 106 -11.14 3.29 15.33
C GLU A 106 -11.58 2.93 16.76
N ARG A 107 -12.86 3.11 17.09
CA ARG A 107 -13.39 2.75 18.42
C ARG A 107 -13.36 1.25 18.65
N ALA A 108 -13.77 0.46 17.66
CA ALA A 108 -13.77 -1.00 17.76
C ALA A 108 -12.35 -1.55 17.93
N ALA A 109 -11.41 -1.10 17.10
CA ALA A 109 -10.00 -1.49 17.18
C ALA A 109 -9.38 -1.08 18.53
N ARG A 110 -9.64 0.14 19.01
CA ARG A 110 -9.13 0.61 20.31
C ARG A 110 -9.63 -0.23 21.48
N ALA A 111 -10.90 -0.64 21.45
CA ALA A 111 -11.48 -1.50 22.49
C ALA A 111 -10.88 -2.92 22.44
N ALA A 112 -10.69 -3.47 21.23
CA ALA A 112 -10.21 -4.82 21.03
C ALA A 112 -8.69 -4.97 21.23
N SER A 113 -7.89 -3.95 20.90
CA SER A 113 -6.43 -4.01 20.97
C SER A 113 -5.85 -3.93 22.38
N ARG A 114 -6.66 -3.54 23.38
CA ARG A 114 -6.26 -3.47 24.80
C ARG A 114 -5.00 -2.63 25.06
N GLY A 115 -4.78 -1.58 24.26
CA GLY A 115 -3.62 -0.69 24.42
C GLY A 115 -2.45 -1.00 23.48
N ASP A 116 -2.49 -2.14 22.79
CA ASP A 116 -1.45 -2.54 21.85
C ASP A 116 -1.60 -1.78 20.51
N GLU A 117 -0.56 -1.03 20.12
CA GLU A 117 -0.58 -0.25 18.88
C GLU A 117 -0.44 -1.11 17.62
N CYS A 118 0.25 -2.25 17.70
CA CYS A 118 0.41 -3.17 16.58
C CYS A 118 -0.93 -3.87 16.30
N GLU A 119 -1.56 -4.39 17.36
CA GLU A 119 -2.89 -4.99 17.29
C GLU A 119 -3.94 -3.98 16.81
N PHE A 120 -3.87 -2.75 17.32
CA PHE A 120 -4.76 -1.68 16.87
C PHE A 120 -4.62 -1.38 15.38
N ALA A 121 -3.40 -1.24 14.88
CA ALA A 121 -3.14 -0.98 13.47
C ALA A 121 -3.77 -2.06 12.59
N PHE A 122 -3.58 -3.33 12.95
CA PHE A 122 -4.16 -4.45 12.22
C PHE A 122 -5.70 -4.44 12.27
N LEU A 123 -6.30 -4.35 13.45
CA LEU A 123 -7.76 -4.39 13.62
C LEU A 123 -8.45 -3.20 12.96
N TYR A 124 -7.86 -2.01 13.04
CA TYR A 124 -8.37 -0.84 12.32
C TYR A 124 -8.36 -1.12 10.82
N GLN A 125 -7.23 -1.58 10.30
CA GLN A 125 -7.02 -1.73 8.87
C GLN A 125 -7.86 -2.87 8.26
N LYS A 126 -8.06 -3.96 9.02
CA LYS A 126 -8.98 -5.04 8.67
C LYS A 126 -10.45 -4.57 8.62
N CYS A 127 -10.82 -3.57 9.42
CA CYS A 127 -12.18 -3.01 9.42
C CYS A 127 -12.38 -1.93 8.34
N ASP A 128 -11.41 -1.04 8.15
CA ASP A 128 -11.51 0.13 7.28
C ASP A 128 -11.16 -0.16 5.81
N HIS A 129 -10.38 -1.23 5.55
CA HIS A 129 -9.90 -1.61 4.22
C HIS A 129 -9.13 -0.50 3.45
N LEU A 130 -8.64 0.53 4.14
CA LEU A 130 -7.88 1.66 3.56
C LEU A 130 -6.73 1.26 2.61
N LEU A 131 -5.96 0.21 2.91
CA LEU A 131 -4.85 -0.28 2.08
C LEU A 131 -5.29 -1.19 0.93
N ASP A 132 -6.59 -1.49 0.82
CA ASP A 132 -7.20 -2.34 -0.22
C ASP A 132 -7.65 -1.51 -1.45
N VAL A 133 -7.63 -0.17 -1.35
CA VAL A 133 -8.16 0.74 -2.38
C VAL A 133 -7.08 1.71 -2.86
N ASN A 134 -6.28 1.29 -3.85
CA ASN A 134 -5.46 2.11 -4.77
C ASN A 134 -4.66 3.32 -4.20
N GLU A 135 -4.47 3.47 -2.89
CA GLU A 135 -3.91 4.69 -2.28
C GLU A 135 -2.36 4.78 -2.35
N PHE A 136 -1.76 3.98 -3.22
CA PHE A 136 -0.34 4.06 -3.57
C PHE A 136 -0.09 4.71 -4.94
N ASP A 137 -1.15 5.18 -5.60
CA ASP A 137 -1.05 6.18 -6.66
C ASP A 137 -0.69 7.53 -6.03
N TYR A 138 0.59 7.71 -5.73
CA TYR A 138 1.21 9.04 -5.61
C TYR A 138 1.43 9.63 -7.00
#